data_AF-A0A4R3U296-F1
#
_entry.id   AF-A0A4R3U296-F1
#
_cell.length_a   1.000
_cell.length_b   1.000
_cell.length_c   1.000
_cell.angle_alpha   90.00
_cell.angle_beta   90.00
_cell.angle_gamma   90.00
#
_symmetry.space_group_name_H-M   'P 1'
#
loop_
_entity.id
_entity.type
_entity.pdbx_description
1 polymer ?
#
loop_
_entity_poly.entity_id
_entity_poly.type
_entity_poly.pdbx_seq_one_letter_code
_entity_poly.pdbx_strand_id
1 'polypeptide(L)'
;MSSKKIGILGASGYTGADAVRLLARHPDAEIVTLTANTHAGKSMGDVFPHFFMLNLPKLVEWEKVDWSKLDAVFCGLPHGTTQEIIAAVLKANPKIRVLDMSADFRLRDKNTYAQWYGHEHRALELQAEAVYGLTEFYREKITSARLVACPG
;
A
#
# COMPACT_ATOMS: atom_id res chain seq x y z
N MET A 1 14.40 -12.79 13.34
CA MET A 1 13.82 -11.51 13.80
C MET A 1 12.33 -11.72 14.01
N SER A 2 11.60 -10.80 14.67
CA SER A 2 10.13 -10.90 14.72
C SER A 2 9.56 -10.58 13.34
N SER A 3 8.68 -11.44 12.81
CA SER A 3 8.00 -11.20 11.54
C SER A 3 7.19 -9.90 11.59
N LYS A 4 7.19 -9.14 10.49
CA LYS A 4 6.42 -7.90 10.32
C LYS A 4 5.03 -8.21 9.81
N LYS A 5 4.01 -7.62 10.43
CA LYS A 5 2.61 -7.78 10.04
C LYS A 5 2.29 -6.83 8.89
N ILE A 6 1.95 -7.41 7.73
CA ILE A 6 1.76 -6.69 6.48
C ILE A 6 0.28 -6.69 6.07
N GLY A 7 -0.18 -5.51 5.65
CA GLY A 7 -1.45 -5.32 4.95
C GLY A 7 -1.20 -5.06 3.47
N ILE A 8 -2.11 -5.53 2.60
CA ILE A 8 -2.13 -5.14 1.19
C ILE A 8 -3.46 -4.49 0.88
N LEU A 9 -3.43 -3.19 0.57
CA LEU A 9 -4.55 -2.44 0.04
C LEU A 9 -4.67 -2.70 -1.46
N GLY A 10 -5.84 -3.15 -1.93
CA GLY A 10 -6.04 -3.45 -3.36
C GLY A 10 -5.40 -4.77 -3.80
N ALA A 11 -5.48 -5.81 -2.97
CA ALA A 11 -4.90 -7.12 -3.22
C ALA A 11 -5.48 -7.83 -4.47
N SER A 12 -6.68 -7.46 -4.91
CA SER A 12 -7.31 -7.99 -6.14
C SER A 12 -6.77 -7.37 -7.44
N GLY A 13 -5.91 -6.35 -7.37
CA GLY A 13 -5.21 -5.80 -8.53
C GLY A 13 -3.91 -6.55 -8.82
N TYR A 14 -3.36 -6.41 -10.03
CA TYR A 14 -2.13 -7.13 -10.42
C TYR A 14 -0.92 -6.77 -9.56
N THR A 15 -0.72 -5.49 -9.21
CA THR A 15 0.38 -5.06 -8.33
C THR A 15 0.18 -5.59 -6.90
N GLY A 16 -1.06 -5.61 -6.40
CA GLY A 16 -1.40 -6.23 -5.12
C GLY A 16 -1.13 -7.75 -5.11
N ALA A 17 -1.50 -8.45 -6.18
CA ALA A 17 -1.21 -9.88 -6.35
C ALA A 17 0.30 -10.15 -6.41
N ASP A 18 1.08 -9.32 -7.10
CA ASP A 18 2.54 -9.46 -7.12
C ASP A 18 3.17 -9.20 -5.74
N ALA A 19 2.66 -8.22 -4.99
CA ALA A 19 3.07 -8.00 -3.61
C ALA A 19 2.78 -9.25 -2.75
N VAL A 20 1.59 -9.84 -2.87
CA VAL A 20 1.24 -11.11 -2.21
C VAL A 20 2.20 -12.22 -2.59
N ARG A 21 2.50 -12.41 -3.89
CA ARG A 21 3.41 -13.44 -4.39
C ARG A 21 4.82 -13.32 -3.82
N LEU A 22 5.34 -12.10 -3.68
CA LEU A 22 6.66 -11.84 -3.12
C LEU A 22 6.67 -11.99 -1.59
N LEU A 23 5.70 -11.39 -0.90
CA LEU A 23 5.62 -11.37 0.56
C LEU A 23 5.30 -12.74 1.15
N ALA A 24 4.51 -13.57 0.46
CA ALA A 24 4.20 -14.93 0.91
C ALA A 24 5.45 -15.83 1.04
N ARG A 25 6.58 -15.42 0.47
CA ARG A 25 7.87 -16.13 0.54
C ARG A 25 8.92 -15.40 1.37
N HIS A 26 8.58 -14.25 1.94
CA HIS A 26 9.55 -13.41 2.65
C HIS A 26 9.68 -13.87 4.11
N PRO A 27 10.90 -14.20 4.59
CA PRO A 27 11.09 -14.85 5.90
C PRO A 27 10.69 -13.97 7.09
N ASP A 28 10.76 -12.65 6.94
CA ASP A 28 10.43 -11.68 8.01
C ASP A 28 9.12 -10.91 7.75
N ALA A 29 8.23 -11.42 6.90
CA ALA A 29 6.94 -10.79 6.63
C ALA A 29 5.77 -11.78 6.75
N GLU A 30 4.69 -11.34 7.37
CA GLU A 30 3.45 -12.10 7.54
C GLU A 30 2.29 -11.28 6.96
N ILE A 31 1.62 -11.82 5.95
CA ILE A 31 0.42 -11.21 5.38
C ILE A 31 -0.76 -11.47 6.33
N VAL A 32 -1.20 -10.43 7.04
CA VAL A 32 -2.31 -10.54 8.00
C VAL A 32 -3.58 -9.83 7.54
N THR A 33 -3.51 -9.03 6.48
CA THR A 33 -4.66 -8.29 5.94
C THR A 33 -4.56 -8.13 4.43
N LEU A 34 -5.66 -8.43 3.74
CA LEU A 34 -5.81 -8.19 2.30
C LEU A 34 -7.12 -7.44 2.07
N THR A 35 -7.08 -6.33 1.34
CA THR A 35 -8.29 -5.55 1.04
C THR A 35 -8.64 -5.60 -0.43
N ALA A 36 -9.94 -5.69 -0.70
CA ALA A 36 -10.53 -5.51 -2.02
C ALA A 36 -12.04 -5.30 -1.84
N ASN A 37 -12.50 -4.05 -1.80
CA ASN A 37 -13.91 -3.76 -1.48
C ASN A 37 -14.90 -4.49 -2.41
N THR A 38 -14.61 -4.59 -3.71
CA THR A 38 -15.46 -5.30 -4.70
C THR A 38 -15.44 -6.82 -4.57
N HIS A 39 -14.46 -7.37 -3.85
CA HIS A 39 -14.25 -8.82 -3.67
C HIS A 39 -14.26 -9.21 -2.19
N ALA A 40 -14.77 -8.35 -1.30
CA ALA A 40 -14.81 -8.61 0.12
C ALA A 40 -15.57 -9.92 0.44
N GLY A 41 -15.03 -10.71 1.36
CA GLY A 41 -15.52 -12.03 1.74
C GLY A 41 -14.98 -13.19 0.90
N LYS A 42 -14.41 -12.93 -0.29
CA LYS A 42 -13.75 -13.95 -1.12
C LYS A 42 -12.34 -14.28 -0.61
N SER A 43 -11.87 -15.47 -0.93
CA SER A 43 -10.44 -15.80 -0.81
C SER A 43 -9.65 -15.20 -1.95
N MET A 44 -8.32 -15.10 -1.80
CA MET A 44 -7.45 -14.74 -2.93
C MET A 44 -7.51 -15.75 -4.07
N GLY A 45 -7.69 -17.04 -3.77
CA GLY A 45 -7.84 -18.09 -4.78
C GLY A 45 -9.08 -17.92 -5.67
N ASP A 46 -10.15 -17.34 -5.13
CA ASP A 46 -11.37 -17.05 -5.91
C ASP A 46 -11.16 -15.91 -6.93
N VAL A 47 -10.18 -15.04 -6.70
CA VAL A 47 -9.81 -13.92 -7.59
C VAL A 47 -8.69 -14.33 -8.54
N PHE A 48 -7.65 -14.95 -7.98
CA PHE A 48 -6.44 -15.39 -8.67
C PHE A 48 -6.17 -16.86 -8.30
N PRO A 49 -6.60 -17.81 -9.14
CA PRO A 49 -6.56 -19.25 -8.82
C PRO A 49 -5.20 -19.79 -8.43
N HIS A 50 -4.11 -19.18 -8.89
CA HIS A 50 -2.74 -19.62 -8.56
C HIS A 50 -2.36 -19.44 -7.08
N PHE A 51 -3.15 -18.71 -6.27
CA PHE A 51 -2.94 -18.59 -4.83
C PHE A 51 -3.66 -19.67 -3.99
N PHE A 52 -4.33 -20.65 -4.60
CA PHE A 52 -5.17 -21.63 -3.89
C PHE A 52 -4.46 -22.43 -2.79
N MET A 53 -3.13 -22.61 -2.88
CA MET A 53 -2.35 -23.34 -1.87
C MET A 53 -1.84 -22.45 -0.73
N LEU A 54 -1.99 -21.13 -0.83
CA LEU A 54 -1.52 -20.21 0.21
C LEU A 54 -2.59 -20.02 1.28
N ASN A 55 -2.18 -20.13 2.54
CA ASN A 55 -3.05 -19.80 3.68
C ASN A 55 -3.08 -18.28 3.89
N LEU A 56 -3.88 -17.59 3.08
CA LEU A 56 -4.05 -16.14 3.12
C LEU A 56 -5.35 -15.75 3.82
N PRO A 57 -5.41 -14.58 4.49
CA PRO A 57 -6.67 -14.06 5.01
C PRO A 57 -7.65 -13.79 3.87
N LYS A 58 -8.95 -13.81 4.17
CA LYS A 58 -9.98 -13.39 3.22
C LYS A 58 -9.86 -11.90 2.91
N LEU A 59 -10.33 -11.53 1.73
CA LEU A 59 -10.42 -10.14 1.31
C LEU A 59 -11.47 -9.42 2.17
N VAL A 60 -11.13 -8.21 2.62
CA VAL A 60 -12.04 -7.35 3.40
C VAL A 60 -12.16 -5.95 2.79
N GLU A 61 -13.19 -5.22 3.22
CA GLU A 61 -13.27 -3.78 2.99
C GLU A 61 -12.21 -3.06 3.83
N TRP A 62 -11.50 -2.08 3.24
CA TRP A 62 -10.41 -1.39 3.93
C TRP A 62 -10.89 -0.63 5.18
N GLU A 63 -12.14 -0.16 5.17
CA GLU A 63 -12.80 0.53 6.27
C GLU A 63 -12.95 -0.35 7.51
N LYS A 64 -12.96 -1.68 7.35
CA LYS A 64 -13.13 -2.67 8.42
C LYS A 64 -11.79 -3.14 9.01
N VAL A 65 -10.67 -2.66 8.50
CA VAL A 65 -9.34 -3.09 8.92
C VAL A 65 -8.94 -2.39 10.22
N ASP A 66 -8.42 -3.17 11.18
CA ASP A 66 -7.75 -2.63 12.36
C ASP A 66 -6.28 -2.35 12.05
N TRP A 67 -6.01 -1.12 11.62
CA TRP A 67 -4.68 -0.65 11.22
C TRP A 67 -3.66 -0.64 12.37
N SER A 68 -4.10 -0.66 13.63
CA SER A 68 -3.21 -0.60 14.81
C SER A 68 -2.34 -1.85 14.97
N LYS A 69 -2.73 -2.96 14.32
CA LYS A 69 -2.04 -4.26 14.40
C LYS A 69 -1.01 -4.47 13.29
N LEU A 70 -0.88 -3.52 12.37
CA LEU A 70 -0.02 -3.61 11.19
C LEU A 70 1.28 -2.83 11.38
N ASP A 71 2.38 -3.41 10.92
CA ASP A 71 3.69 -2.74 10.86
C ASP A 71 3.86 -1.97 9.55
N ALA A 72 3.36 -2.52 8.45
CA ALA A 72 3.45 -1.90 7.13
C ALA A 72 2.27 -2.25 6.23
N VAL A 73 2.03 -1.41 5.22
CA VAL A 73 1.01 -1.61 4.20
C VAL A 73 1.56 -1.33 2.80
N PHE A 74 1.25 -2.22 1.87
CA PHE A 74 1.48 -2.01 0.44
C PHE A 74 0.17 -1.54 -0.21
N CYS A 75 0.22 -0.46 -0.97
CA CYS A 75 -0.96 0.13 -1.59
C CYS A 75 -0.94 -0.07 -3.11
N GLY A 76 -1.76 -0.99 -3.59
CA GLY A 76 -2.00 -1.28 -5.01
C GLY A 76 -3.34 -0.74 -5.49
N LEU A 77 -3.69 0.49 -5.09
CA LEU A 77 -4.96 1.13 -5.44
C LEU A 77 -4.84 1.97 -6.73
N PRO A 78 -5.95 2.20 -7.45
CA PRO A 78 -5.99 3.14 -8.56
C PRO A 78 -5.62 4.56 -8.13
N HIS A 79 -4.99 5.32 -9.02
CA HIS A 79 -4.65 6.73 -8.77
C HIS A 79 -5.89 7.55 -8.37
N GLY A 80 -5.69 8.57 -7.53
CA GLY A 80 -6.75 9.45 -7.02
C GLY A 80 -7.55 8.88 -5.84
N THR A 81 -7.58 7.56 -5.63
CA THR A 81 -8.19 6.95 -4.43
C THR A 81 -7.19 6.82 -3.28
N THR A 82 -5.90 6.73 -3.61
CA THR A 82 -4.83 6.38 -2.68
C THR A 82 -4.57 7.48 -1.66
N GLN A 83 -4.68 8.76 -2.06
CA GLN A 83 -4.38 9.91 -1.18
C GLN A 83 -5.21 9.92 0.10
N GLU A 84 -6.53 9.79 -0.03
CA GLU A 84 -7.48 9.83 1.10
C GLU A 84 -7.35 8.58 1.97
N ILE A 85 -7.20 7.41 1.33
CA ILE A 85 -7.07 6.13 2.03
C ILE A 85 -5.76 6.09 2.83
N ILE A 86 -4.63 6.48 2.23
CA ILE A 86 -3.35 6.55 2.94
C ILE A 86 -3.43 7.53 4.11
N ALA A 87 -4.07 8.70 3.92
CA ALA A 87 -4.27 9.65 5.02
C ALA A 87 -5.09 9.04 6.17
N ALA A 88 -6.16 8.30 5.87
CA ALA A 88 -6.96 7.61 6.88
C ALA A 88 -6.16 6.52 7.61
N VAL A 89 -5.39 5.71 6.88
CA VAL A 89 -4.53 4.65 7.46
C VAL A 89 -3.48 5.24 8.39
N LEU A 90 -2.79 6.29 7.95
CA LEU A 90 -1.77 6.96 8.73
C LEU A 90 -2.35 7.69 9.96
N LYS A 91 -3.56 8.21 9.86
CA LYS A 91 -4.29 8.78 11.00
C LYS A 91 -4.64 7.69 12.03
N ALA A 92 -5.06 6.50 11.58
CA ALA A 92 -5.40 5.38 12.44
C ALA A 92 -4.15 4.72 13.09
N ASN A 93 -3.02 4.69 12.39
CA ASN A 93 -1.75 4.20 12.91
C ASN A 93 -0.59 5.11 12.44
N PRO A 94 -0.20 6.11 13.25
CA PRO A 94 0.89 7.03 12.89
C PRO A 94 2.28 6.38 12.73
N LYS A 95 2.46 5.14 13.18
CA LYS A 95 3.73 4.40 13.12
C LYS A 95 3.81 3.42 11.94
N ILE A 96 2.71 3.15 11.25
CA ILE A 96 2.69 2.23 10.11
C ILE A 96 3.56 2.78 8.98
N ARG A 97 4.32 1.91 8.33
CA ARG A 97 5.05 2.23 7.09
C ARG A 97 4.15 1.99 5.88
N VAL A 98 4.07 2.95 4.97
CA VAL A 98 3.24 2.86 3.76
C VAL A 98 4.14 2.82 2.54
N LEU A 99 3.93 1.81 1.70
CA LEU A 99 4.53 1.69 0.38
C LEU A 99 3.44 1.87 -0.66
N ASP A 100 3.36 3.07 -1.24
CA ASP A 100 2.39 3.40 -2.27
C ASP A 100 2.92 3.02 -3.65
N MET A 101 2.27 2.04 -4.30
CA MET A 101 2.60 1.64 -5.67
C MET A 101 1.81 2.43 -6.72
N SER A 102 0.90 3.30 -6.30
CA SER A 102 0.24 4.26 -7.18
C SER A 102 1.18 5.40 -7.56
N ALA A 103 0.66 6.38 -8.31
CA ALA A 103 1.42 7.56 -8.70
C ALA A 103 1.16 8.80 -7.82
N ASP A 104 0.25 8.70 -6.85
CA ASP A 104 -0.31 9.87 -6.16
C ASP A 104 0.75 10.68 -5.41
N PHE A 105 1.71 10.00 -4.77
CA PHE A 105 2.75 10.64 -3.98
C PHE A 105 4.12 10.74 -4.68
N ARG A 106 4.20 10.45 -5.98
CA ARG A 106 5.49 10.46 -6.72
C ARG A 106 5.99 11.87 -7.00
N LEU A 107 5.08 12.79 -7.31
CA LEU A 107 5.40 14.16 -7.71
C LEU A 107 5.42 15.07 -6.47
N ARG A 108 6.50 15.83 -6.30
CA ARG A 108 6.63 16.80 -5.19
C ARG A 108 5.91 18.11 -5.46
N ASP A 109 5.84 18.51 -6.73
CA ASP A 109 5.19 19.75 -7.13
C ASP A 109 3.69 19.52 -7.35
N LYS A 110 2.87 20.18 -6.52
CA LYS A 110 1.40 20.05 -6.57
C LYS A 110 0.79 20.51 -7.90
N ASN A 111 1.42 21.48 -8.57
CA ASN A 111 0.91 22.00 -9.84
C ASN A 111 1.18 21.00 -10.97
N THR A 112 2.36 20.38 -10.97
CA THR A 112 2.73 19.28 -11.86
C THR A 112 1.82 18.08 -11.63
N TYR A 113 1.51 17.73 -10.38
CA TYR A 113 0.50 16.71 -10.08
C TYR A 113 -0.85 17.07 -10.72
N ALA A 114 -1.37 18.26 -10.46
CA ALA A 114 -2.67 18.68 -10.99
C ALA A 114 -2.71 18.71 -12.52
N GLN A 115 -1.62 19.14 -13.17
CA GLN A 115 -1.49 19.15 -14.62
C GLN A 115 -1.61 17.75 -15.24
N TRP A 116 -0.97 16.75 -14.64
CA TRP A 116 -0.92 15.39 -15.21
C TRP A 116 -2.06 14.48 -14.76
N TYR A 117 -2.61 14.68 -13.56
CA TYR A 117 -3.64 13.83 -12.97
C TYR A 117 -5.05 14.46 -12.98
N GLY A 118 -5.17 15.70 -13.45
CA GLY A 118 -6.47 16.36 -13.73
C GLY A 118 -7.24 16.81 -12.49
N HIS A 119 -6.63 16.83 -11.31
CA HIS A 119 -7.23 17.31 -10.06
C HIS A 119 -6.15 17.74 -9.06
N GLU A 120 -6.51 18.59 -8.11
CA GLU A 120 -5.60 18.99 -7.03
C GLU A 120 -5.26 17.81 -6.11
N HIS A 121 -4.04 17.80 -5.61
CA HIS A 121 -3.60 16.80 -4.65
C HIS A 121 -4.28 17.04 -3.29
N ARG A 122 -5.00 16.05 -2.78
CA ARG A 122 -5.87 16.11 -1.58
C ARG A 122 -5.15 15.85 -0.27
N ALA A 123 -3.89 15.40 -0.32
CA ALA A 123 -3.08 15.12 0.86
C ALA A 123 -1.71 15.84 0.82
N LEU A 124 -1.71 17.18 0.71
CA LEU A 124 -0.49 17.99 0.52
C LEU A 124 0.55 17.81 1.63
N GLU A 125 0.14 17.65 2.89
CA GLU A 125 1.06 17.41 4.00
C GLU A 125 1.80 16.07 3.84
N LEU A 126 1.08 15.03 3.41
CA LEU A 126 1.66 13.72 3.13
C LEU A 126 2.55 13.74 1.88
N GLN A 127 2.18 14.53 0.88
CA GLN A 127 3.00 14.75 -0.32
C GLN A 127 4.36 15.33 0.03
N ALA A 128 4.42 16.25 1.00
CA ALA A 128 5.67 16.88 1.42
C ALA A 128 6.62 15.92 2.15
N GLU A 129 6.10 14.92 2.87
CA GLU A 129 6.93 13.92 3.57
C GLU A 129 7.24 12.67 2.75
N ALA A 130 6.50 12.42 1.66
CA ALA A 130 6.68 11.23 0.84
C ALA A 130 8.08 11.14 0.23
N VAL A 131 8.72 9.98 0.37
CA VAL A 131 10.02 9.70 -0.22
C VAL A 131 9.84 8.88 -1.50
N TYR A 132 10.47 9.34 -2.59
CA TYR A 132 10.49 8.59 -3.85
C TYR A 132 11.29 7.30 -3.69
N GLY A 133 10.67 6.16 -3.99
CA GLY A 133 11.16 4.82 -3.68
C GLY A 133 12.21 4.26 -4.65
N LEU A 134 12.99 5.11 -5.32
CA LEU A 134 14.09 4.66 -6.18
C LEU A 134 15.30 4.32 -5.30
N THR A 135 15.38 3.06 -4.90
CA THR A 135 16.24 2.56 -3.82
C THR A 135 17.70 2.99 -3.95
N GLU A 136 18.28 2.94 -5.14
CA GLU A 136 19.68 3.28 -5.42
C GLU A 136 20.00 4.75 -5.13
N PHE A 137 19.02 5.64 -5.28
CA PHE A 137 19.18 7.09 -5.13
C PHE A 137 18.73 7.60 -3.75
N TYR A 138 17.76 6.92 -3.14
CA TYR A 138 17.08 7.40 -1.94
C TYR A 138 17.20 6.47 -0.74
N ARG A 139 18.08 5.45 -0.78
CA ARG A 139 18.25 4.43 0.28
C ARG A 139 18.20 5.01 1.69
N GLU A 140 19.04 6.00 1.99
CA GLU A 140 19.10 6.61 3.33
C GLU A 140 17.76 7.23 3.73
N LYS A 141 17.12 7.98 2.82
CA LYS A 141 15.81 8.59 3.08
C LYS A 141 14.70 7.55 3.24
N ILE A 142 14.75 6.47 2.46
CA ILE A 142 13.76 5.38 2.51
C ILE A 142 13.79 4.69 3.89
N THR A 143 14.97 4.50 4.50
CA THR A 143 15.06 3.81 5.80
C THR A 143 14.33 4.53 6.93
N SER A 144 14.21 5.86 6.87
CA SER A 144 13.49 6.68 7.83
C SER A 144 12.08 7.08 7.36
N ALA A 145 11.76 6.91 6.08
CA ALA A 145 10.50 7.31 5.46
C ALA A 145 9.29 6.56 6.01
N ARG A 146 8.25 7.29 6.39
CA ARG A 146 6.96 6.70 6.79
C ARG A 146 6.10 6.36 5.58
N LEU A 147 6.14 7.21 4.56
CA LEU A 147 5.47 7.05 3.28
C LEU A 147 6.51 6.99 2.16
N VAL A 148 6.53 5.89 1.43
CA VAL A 148 7.37 5.68 0.26
C VAL A 148 6.48 5.60 -0.97
N ALA A 149 6.70 6.49 -1.93
CA ALA A 149 6.05 6.45 -3.23
C ALA A 149 6.92 5.61 -4.18
N CYS A 150 6.51 4.36 -4.43
CA CYS A 150 7.22 3.47 -5.34
C CYS A 150 7.23 4.07 -6.76
N PRO A 151 8.37 3.98 -7.47
CA PRO A 151 8.48 4.41 -8.86
C PRO A 151 7.48 3.72 -9.80
N GLY A 152 7.34 4.31 -11.00
CA GLY A 152 6.58 3.73 -12.10
C GLY A 152 7.31 2.61 -12.81
#